data_AF-A0A524BGC4-F1
#
_entry.id   AF-A0A524BGC4-F1
#
_cell.length_a   1.000
_cell.length_b   1.000
_cell.length_c   1.000
_cell.angle_alpha   90.00
_cell.angle_beta   90.00
_cell.angle_gamma   90.00
#
_symmetry.space_group_name_H-M   'P 1'
#
loop_
_entity.id
_entity.type
_entity.pdbx_description
1 polymer ?
#
loop_
_entity_poly.entity_id
_entity_poly.type
_entity_poly.pdbx_seq_one_letter_code
_entity_poly.pdbx_strand_id
1 'polypeptide(L)'
;MPFDLVLGLPVHPLVVHFAIVLLILGGLGLIAIVLIPRWRGALGWATIGVLGVGVVAAFVAKESGEQLSARVGLPQEHAEWGDRLLPVSIALFVVALGWYLWQRRASGVGVTIVGVIGIFLAVGTIVVTTIVGHSGAEAVWASRVAPAAAPTADASPAAPGTGLTMADVAQHSSPDDCWSVVNGVVYDLTAWISEHPGGPDVITGMCGIDATQAFTGMHGGQAEPESVLAGFEVGPLG
;
A
#
# COMPACT_ATOMS: atom_id res chain seq x y z
N MET A 1 -7.33 -12.82 -18.25
CA MET A 1 -6.42 -11.67 -18.47
C MET A 1 -5.98 -11.21 -17.09
N PRO A 2 -4.69 -10.95 -16.85
CA PRO A 2 -4.22 -10.39 -15.58
C PRO A 2 -5.02 -9.10 -15.27
N PHE A 3 -5.67 -8.99 -14.12
CA PHE A 3 -6.44 -7.80 -13.71
C PHE A 3 -5.58 -6.79 -12.92
N ASP A 4 -4.30 -7.09 -12.73
CA ASP A 4 -3.31 -6.27 -12.04
C ASP A 4 -2.78 -5.12 -12.89
N LEU A 5 -2.78 -5.21 -14.24
CA LEU A 5 -2.19 -4.19 -15.11
C LEU A 5 -3.16 -3.67 -16.19
N VAL A 6 -3.16 -2.34 -16.39
CA VAL A 6 -3.79 -1.66 -17.54
C VAL A 6 -2.75 -0.76 -18.19
N LEU A 7 -2.48 -0.99 -19.47
CA LEU A 7 -1.43 -0.27 -20.23
C LEU A 7 -0.04 -0.35 -19.58
N GLY A 8 0.24 -1.46 -18.87
CA GLY A 8 1.51 -1.67 -18.17
C GLY A 8 1.60 -1.03 -16.78
N LEU A 9 0.55 -0.37 -16.30
CA LEU A 9 0.51 0.25 -14.97
C LEU A 9 -0.41 -0.53 -14.02
N PRO A 10 -0.08 -0.59 -12.71
CA PRO A 10 -0.93 -1.24 -11.71
C PRO A 10 -2.35 -0.66 -11.67
N VAL A 11 -3.36 -1.52 -11.79
CA VAL A 11 -4.78 -1.16 -11.72
C VAL A 11 -5.16 -0.72 -10.31
N HIS A 12 -4.59 -1.35 -9.30
CA HIS A 12 -4.94 -1.10 -7.90
C HIS A 12 -4.82 0.40 -7.51
N PRO A 13 -3.67 1.08 -7.70
CA PRO A 13 -3.55 2.52 -7.49
C PRO A 13 -4.52 3.35 -8.33
N LEU A 14 -4.88 2.94 -9.55
CA LEU A 14 -5.83 3.69 -10.36
C LEU A 14 -7.24 3.64 -9.74
N VAL A 15 -7.68 2.44 -9.36
CA VAL A 15 -9.05 2.19 -8.88
C VAL A 15 -9.23 2.63 -7.42
N VAL A 16 -8.20 2.52 -6.58
CA VAL A 16 -8.29 2.87 -5.15
C VAL A 16 -8.65 4.35 -4.92
N HIS A 17 -8.22 5.27 -5.80
CA HIS A 17 -8.61 6.69 -5.71
C HIS A 17 -10.13 6.87 -5.85
N PHE A 18 -10.74 6.14 -6.79
CA PHE A 18 -12.20 6.16 -6.95
C PHE A 18 -12.88 5.56 -5.73
N ALA A 19 -12.39 4.43 -5.20
CA ALA A 19 -12.96 3.80 -4.01
C ALA A 19 -12.94 4.76 -2.80
N ILE A 20 -11.79 5.37 -2.50
CA ILE A 20 -11.63 6.28 -1.36
C ILE A 20 -12.54 7.50 -1.50
N VAL A 21 -12.47 8.18 -2.65
CA VAL A 21 -13.22 9.42 -2.88
C VAL A 21 -14.73 9.17 -2.85
N LEU A 22 -15.20 8.14 -3.55
CA LEU A 22 -16.64 7.86 -3.66
C LEU A 22 -17.24 7.37 -2.34
N LEU A 23 -16.53 6.52 -1.57
CA LEU A 23 -17.06 6.05 -0.29
C LEU A 23 -17.14 7.18 0.75
N ILE A 24 -16.14 8.07 0.79
CA ILE A 24 -16.18 9.25 1.67
C ILE A 24 -17.29 10.20 1.24
N LEU A 25 -17.37 10.56 -0.05
CA LEU A 25 -18.42 11.44 -0.56
C LEU A 25 -19.82 10.84 -0.39
N GLY A 26 -19.98 9.54 -0.63
CA GLY A 26 -21.24 8.83 -0.45
C GLY A 26 -21.67 8.77 1.02
N GLY A 27 -20.73 8.53 1.94
CA GLY A 27 -20.97 8.56 3.38
C GLY A 27 -21.40 9.95 3.87
N LEU A 28 -20.67 10.99 3.46
CA LEU A 28 -21.04 12.39 3.77
C LEU A 28 -22.37 12.78 3.14
N GLY A 29 -22.62 12.34 1.91
CA GLY A 29 -23.89 12.51 1.22
C GLY A 29 -25.05 11.86 1.99
N LEU A 30 -24.87 10.66 2.52
CA LEU A 30 -25.88 9.98 3.34
C LEU A 30 -26.16 10.76 4.62
N ILE A 31 -25.11 11.16 5.34
CA ILE A 31 -25.23 11.96 6.56
C ILE A 31 -26.01 13.25 6.28
N ALA A 32 -25.67 13.95 5.20
CA ALA A 32 -26.33 15.17 4.81
C ALA A 32 -27.83 14.96 4.52
N ILE A 33 -28.22 13.93 3.75
CA ILE A 33 -29.63 13.70 3.44
C ILE A 33 -30.44 13.15 4.63
N VAL A 34 -29.80 12.48 5.59
CA VAL A 34 -30.46 12.07 6.85
C VAL A 34 -30.75 13.30 7.71
N LEU A 35 -29.75 14.15 7.93
CA LEU A 35 -29.83 15.34 8.79
C LEU A 35 -30.62 16.50 8.18
N ILE A 36 -30.65 16.61 6.84
CA ILE A 36 -31.23 17.74 6.12
C ILE A 36 -32.33 17.23 5.17
N PRO A 37 -33.60 17.11 5.64
CA PRO A 37 -34.69 16.52 4.85
C PRO A 37 -34.95 17.19 3.50
N ARG A 38 -34.75 18.52 3.42
CA ARG A 38 -34.90 19.29 2.16
C ARG A 38 -33.97 18.85 1.04
N TRP A 39 -32.84 18.19 1.35
CA TRP A 39 -31.87 17.76 0.34
C TRP A 39 -32.15 16.37 -0.23
N ARG A 40 -33.06 15.60 0.39
CA ARG A 40 -33.34 14.19 0.01
C ARG A 40 -33.84 14.03 -1.43
N GLY A 41 -34.58 15.01 -1.94
CA GLY A 41 -35.07 15.00 -3.31
C GLY A 41 -33.97 15.23 -4.34
N ALA A 42 -33.10 16.22 -4.10
CA ALA A 42 -32.05 16.60 -5.03
C ALA A 42 -30.84 15.65 -4.99
N LEU A 43 -30.40 15.25 -3.79
CA LEU A 43 -29.15 14.48 -3.63
C LEU A 43 -29.37 12.99 -3.42
N GLY A 44 -30.58 12.54 -3.08
CA GLY A 44 -30.80 11.15 -2.64
C GLY A 44 -30.33 10.09 -3.62
N TRP A 45 -30.79 10.13 -4.87
CA TRP A 45 -30.35 9.17 -5.89
C TRP A 45 -28.88 9.31 -6.26
N ALA A 46 -28.33 10.54 -6.24
CA ALA A 46 -26.91 10.76 -6.46
C ALA A 46 -26.06 10.11 -5.36
N THR A 47 -26.44 10.28 -4.09
CA THR A 47 -25.79 9.63 -2.94
C THR A 47 -25.82 8.10 -3.06
N ILE A 48 -26.98 7.52 -3.40
CA ILE A 48 -27.10 6.07 -3.58
C ILE A 48 -26.24 5.58 -4.75
N GLY A 49 -26.23 6.30 -5.87
CA GLY A 49 -25.37 6.00 -7.02
C GLY A 49 -23.89 6.04 -6.66
N VAL A 50 -23.44 7.09 -5.97
CA VAL A 50 -22.05 7.25 -5.50
C VAL A 50 -21.65 6.12 -4.56
N LEU A 51 -22.49 5.75 -3.60
CA LEU A 51 -22.23 4.61 -2.71
C LEU A 51 -22.13 3.29 -3.50
N GLY A 52 -23.04 3.06 -4.46
CA GLY A 52 -23.01 1.86 -5.29
C GLY A 52 -21.75 1.75 -6.14
N VAL A 53 -21.34 2.83 -6.81
CA VAL A 53 -20.08 2.87 -7.57
C VAL A 53 -18.87 2.73 -6.64
N GLY A 54 -18.91 3.32 -5.44
CA GLY A 54 -17.88 3.16 -4.42
C GLY A 54 -17.68 1.71 -3.98
N VAL A 55 -18.76 0.94 -3.78
CA VAL A 55 -18.68 -0.50 -3.46
C VAL A 55 -18.03 -1.28 -4.60
N VAL A 56 -18.42 -1.01 -5.84
CA VAL A 56 -17.82 -1.68 -7.02
C VAL A 56 -16.33 -1.33 -7.13
N ALA A 57 -15.96 -0.07 -6.94
CA ALA A 57 -14.57 0.36 -6.95
C ALA A 57 -13.76 -0.31 -5.82
N ALA A 58 -14.32 -0.44 -4.61
CA ALA A 58 -13.68 -1.13 -3.50
C ALA A 58 -13.43 -2.62 -3.79
N PHE A 59 -14.39 -3.31 -4.42
CA PHE A 59 -14.21 -4.69 -4.86
C PHE A 59 -13.07 -4.80 -5.89
N VAL A 60 -13.08 -3.98 -6.93
CA VAL A 60 -12.05 -4.01 -7.97
C VAL A 60 -10.67 -3.63 -7.40
N ALA A 61 -10.60 -2.67 -6.49
CA ALA A 61 -9.36 -2.31 -5.80
C ALA A 61 -8.82 -3.50 -4.98
N LYS A 62 -9.67 -4.22 -4.26
CA LYS A 62 -9.26 -5.42 -3.51
C LYS A 62 -8.68 -6.49 -4.45
N GLU A 63 -9.43 -6.90 -5.46
CA GLU A 63 -9.02 -7.96 -6.40
C GLU A 63 -7.73 -7.62 -7.18
N SER A 64 -7.62 -6.37 -7.63
CA SER A 64 -6.39 -5.90 -8.31
C SER A 64 -5.20 -5.76 -7.37
N GLY A 65 -5.43 -5.49 -6.08
CA GLY A 65 -4.39 -5.44 -5.04
C GLY A 65 -3.86 -6.82 -4.68
N GLU A 66 -4.75 -7.80 -4.52
CA GLU A 66 -4.37 -9.20 -4.28
C GLU A 66 -3.48 -9.74 -5.41
N GLN A 67 -3.81 -9.45 -6.67
CA GLN A 67 -2.98 -9.86 -7.80
C GLN A 67 -1.66 -9.09 -7.88
N LEU A 68 -1.66 -7.80 -7.53
CA LEU A 68 -0.45 -6.99 -7.49
C LEU A 68 0.55 -7.49 -6.43
N SER A 69 0.07 -8.09 -5.34
CA SER A 69 0.92 -8.60 -4.26
C SER A 69 1.94 -9.65 -4.72
N ALA A 70 1.64 -10.39 -5.78
CA ALA A 70 2.56 -11.36 -6.39
C ALA A 70 3.80 -10.70 -7.03
N ARG A 71 3.78 -9.38 -7.27
CA ARG A 71 4.86 -8.63 -7.90
C ARG A 71 5.64 -7.76 -6.93
N VAL A 72 4.95 -7.13 -5.99
CA VAL A 72 5.52 -6.08 -5.13
C VAL A 72 5.52 -6.43 -3.64
N GLY A 73 5.12 -7.66 -3.30
CA GLY A 73 4.93 -8.09 -1.92
C GLY A 73 3.58 -7.66 -1.35
N LEU A 74 3.22 -8.24 -0.21
CA LEU A 74 1.94 -8.00 0.45
C LEU A 74 2.12 -7.11 1.69
N PRO A 75 1.70 -5.82 1.64
CA PRO A 75 1.65 -4.99 2.83
C PRO A 75 0.53 -5.47 3.76
N GLN A 76 0.87 -6.32 4.75
CA GLN A 76 -0.11 -7.03 5.59
C GLN A 76 -1.14 -6.10 6.24
N GLU A 77 -0.68 -4.99 6.84
CA GLU A 77 -1.58 -4.03 7.49
C GLU A 77 -2.59 -3.42 6.48
N HIS A 78 -2.12 -3.01 5.31
CA HIS A 78 -3.00 -2.46 4.28
C HIS A 78 -4.00 -3.51 3.77
N ALA A 79 -3.55 -4.76 3.56
CA ALA A 79 -4.40 -5.85 3.12
C ALA A 79 -5.52 -6.17 4.14
N GLU A 80 -5.18 -6.27 5.43
CA GLU A 80 -6.16 -6.52 6.49
C GLU A 80 -7.26 -5.45 6.56
N TRP A 81 -6.88 -4.17 6.45
CA TRP A 81 -7.84 -3.09 6.42
C TRP A 81 -8.65 -3.09 5.12
N GLY A 82 -8.04 -3.43 3.99
CA GLY A 82 -8.71 -3.59 2.70
C GLY A 82 -9.80 -4.66 2.74
N ASP A 83 -9.53 -5.78 3.42
CA ASP A 83 -10.51 -6.87 3.63
C ASP A 83 -11.72 -6.45 4.45
N ARG A 84 -11.54 -5.53 5.40
CA ARG A 84 -12.62 -4.99 6.23
C ARG A 84 -13.46 -3.94 5.49
N LEU A 85 -12.88 -3.21 4.54
CA LEU A 85 -13.56 -2.12 3.84
C LEU A 85 -14.74 -2.59 2.98
N LEU A 86 -14.56 -3.67 2.21
CA LEU A 86 -15.59 -4.19 1.31
C LEU A 86 -16.90 -4.55 2.05
N PRO A 87 -16.92 -5.43 3.07
CA PRO A 87 -18.17 -5.78 3.77
C PRO A 87 -18.83 -4.58 4.47
N VAL A 88 -18.04 -3.66 5.04
CA VAL A 88 -18.57 -2.44 5.68
C VAL A 88 -19.23 -1.52 4.64
N SER A 89 -18.62 -1.35 3.47
CA SER A 89 -19.18 -0.54 2.38
C SER A 89 -20.47 -1.15 1.79
N ILE A 90 -20.54 -2.48 1.66
CA ILE A 90 -21.76 -3.19 1.25
C ILE A 90 -22.87 -2.99 2.27
N ALA A 91 -22.57 -3.14 3.56
CA ALA A 91 -23.53 -2.92 4.63
C ALA A 91 -24.07 -1.48 4.61
N LEU A 92 -23.20 -0.49 4.45
CA LEU A 92 -23.59 0.92 4.28
C LEU A 92 -24.52 1.09 3.09
N PHE A 93 -24.17 0.57 1.91
CA PHE A 93 -24.97 0.72 0.70
C PHE A 93 -26.37 0.09 0.85
N VAL A 94 -26.45 -1.13 1.38
CA VAL A 94 -27.73 -1.83 1.58
C VAL A 94 -28.62 -1.07 2.56
N VAL A 95 -28.07 -0.63 3.70
CA VAL A 95 -28.83 0.15 4.69
C VAL A 95 -29.26 1.51 4.12
N ALA A 96 -28.36 2.20 3.42
CA ALA A 96 -28.65 3.49 2.79
C ALA A 96 -29.76 3.38 1.74
N LEU A 97 -29.69 2.38 0.85
CA LEU A 97 -30.70 2.15 -0.18
C LEU A 97 -32.05 1.78 0.45
N GLY A 98 -32.05 0.83 1.38
CA GLY A 98 -33.26 0.41 2.10
C GLY A 98 -33.92 1.57 2.83
N TRP A 99 -33.14 2.35 3.57
CA TRP A 99 -33.60 3.56 4.24
C TRP A 99 -34.17 4.60 3.26
N TYR A 100 -33.44 4.89 2.17
CA TYR A 100 -33.85 5.89 1.19
C TYR A 100 -35.16 5.50 0.48
N LEU A 101 -35.35 4.22 0.18
CA LEU A 101 -36.60 3.71 -0.41
C LEU A 101 -37.76 3.71 0.60
N TRP A 102 -37.49 3.40 1.87
CA TRP A 102 -38.50 3.40 2.93
C TRP A 102 -38.98 4.81 3.26
N GLN A 103 -38.05 5.76 3.44
CA GLN A 103 -38.37 7.14 3.84
C GLN A 103 -39.16 7.91 2.77
N ARG A 104 -39.13 7.46 1.50
CA ARG A 104 -39.96 8.02 0.42
C ARG A 104 -41.42 7.62 0.49
N ARG A 105 -41.76 6.54 1.19
CA ARG A 105 -43.12 5.99 1.28
C ARG A 105 -43.76 6.20 2.65
N ALA A 106 -42.96 6.32 3.70
CA ALA A 106 -43.45 6.45 5.06
C ALA A 106 -42.54 7.37 5.89
N SER A 107 -43.13 7.98 6.91
CA SER A 107 -42.43 8.70 7.97
C SER A 107 -42.76 8.07 9.32
N GLY A 108 -41.81 8.05 10.25
CA GLY A 108 -42.03 7.54 11.60
C GLY A 108 -40.74 7.23 12.32
N VAL A 109 -40.84 6.86 13.60
CA VAL A 109 -39.69 6.58 14.48
C VAL A 109 -38.78 5.51 13.89
N GLY A 110 -39.32 4.44 13.30
CA GLY A 110 -38.53 3.39 12.67
C GLY A 110 -37.64 3.89 11.52
N VAL A 111 -38.17 4.78 10.67
CA VAL A 111 -37.40 5.40 9.57
C VAL A 111 -36.27 6.27 10.12
N THR A 112 -36.52 6.99 11.22
CA THR A 112 -35.50 7.80 11.90
C THR A 112 -34.40 6.92 12.50
N ILE A 113 -34.76 5.84 13.20
CA ILE A 113 -33.79 4.90 13.79
C ILE A 113 -32.87 4.32 12.72
N VAL A 114 -33.43 3.83 11.61
CA VAL A 114 -32.60 3.27 10.51
C VAL A 114 -31.72 4.35 9.87
N GLY A 115 -32.21 5.59 9.76
CA GLY A 115 -31.38 6.70 9.28
C GLY A 115 -30.18 6.98 10.19
N VAL A 116 -30.39 6.93 11.51
CA VAL A 116 -29.31 7.08 12.50
C VAL A 116 -28.32 5.92 12.44
N ILE A 117 -28.79 4.68 12.30
CA ILE A 117 -27.92 3.51 12.06
C ILE A 117 -27.08 3.73 10.78
N GLY A 118 -27.70 4.24 9.71
CA GLY A 118 -27.01 4.62 8.48
C GLY A 118 -25.92 5.67 8.69
N ILE A 119 -26.13 6.66 9.57
CA ILE A 119 -25.09 7.64 9.94
C ILE A 119 -23.91 6.94 10.61
N PHE A 120 -24.13 6.06 11.59
CA PHE A 120 -23.04 5.35 12.27
C PHE A 120 -22.25 4.46 11.30
N LEU A 121 -22.94 3.76 10.39
CA LEU A 121 -22.30 2.98 9.34
C LEU A 121 -21.50 3.87 8.37
N ALA A 122 -22.02 5.05 8.01
CA ALA A 122 -21.32 5.99 7.15
C ALA A 122 -20.02 6.49 7.81
N VAL A 123 -20.09 6.87 9.09
CA VAL A 123 -18.91 7.27 9.87
C VAL A 123 -17.91 6.12 9.96
N GLY A 124 -18.36 4.91 10.30
CA GLY A 124 -17.49 3.73 10.35
C GLY A 124 -16.81 3.44 9.01
N THR A 125 -17.56 3.55 7.90
CA THR A 125 -17.01 3.39 6.54
C THR A 125 -15.96 4.45 6.23
N ILE A 126 -16.21 5.72 6.56
CA ILE A 126 -15.25 6.82 6.36
C ILE A 126 -13.97 6.56 7.16
N VAL A 127 -14.09 6.14 8.42
CA VAL A 127 -12.94 5.82 9.28
C VAL A 127 -12.12 4.67 8.67
N VAL A 128 -12.75 3.55 8.35
CA VAL A 128 -12.04 2.40 7.73
C VAL A 128 -11.41 2.79 6.40
N THR A 129 -12.12 3.54 5.55
CA THR A 129 -11.59 4.03 4.27
C THR A 129 -10.34 4.89 4.46
N THR A 130 -10.35 5.75 5.49
CA THR A 130 -9.20 6.62 5.82
C THR A 130 -8.01 5.80 6.30
N ILE A 131 -8.24 4.79 7.14
CA ILE A 131 -7.18 3.91 7.62
C ILE A 131 -6.57 3.10 6.47
N VAL A 132 -7.40 2.52 5.59
CA VAL A 132 -6.93 1.82 4.36
C VAL A 132 -6.08 2.75 3.49
N GLY A 133 -6.54 3.98 3.28
CA GLY A 133 -5.81 4.97 2.48
C GLY A 133 -4.49 5.36 3.13
N HIS A 134 -4.46 5.55 4.44
CA HIS A 134 -3.26 5.91 5.20
C HIS A 134 -2.23 4.78 5.18
N SER A 135 -2.62 3.55 5.53
CA SER A 135 -1.70 2.40 5.53
C SER A 135 -1.19 2.07 4.12
N GLY A 136 -2.01 2.28 3.08
CA GLY A 136 -1.57 2.15 1.69
C GLY A 136 -0.56 3.23 1.29
N ALA A 137 -0.76 4.47 1.74
CA ALA A 137 0.20 5.54 1.51
C ALA A 137 1.52 5.28 2.26
N GLU A 138 1.47 4.82 3.51
CA GLU A 138 2.67 4.47 4.28
C GLU A 138 3.46 3.35 3.62
N ALA A 139 2.79 2.30 3.15
CA ALA A 139 3.42 1.18 2.46
C ALA A 139 4.22 1.60 1.20
N VAL A 140 3.81 2.67 0.52
CA VAL A 140 4.46 3.16 -0.71
C VAL A 140 5.47 4.28 -0.43
N TRP A 141 5.16 5.15 0.53
CA TRP A 141 5.84 6.45 0.68
C TRP A 141 6.69 6.57 1.94
N ALA A 142 6.56 5.70 2.94
CA ALA A 142 7.29 5.85 4.21
C ALA A 142 8.80 5.97 3.99
N SER A 143 9.38 5.12 3.13
CA SER A 143 10.81 5.16 2.78
C SER A 143 11.22 6.35 1.91
N ARG A 144 10.27 6.97 1.18
CA ARG A 144 10.52 8.09 0.27
C ARG A 144 10.38 9.45 0.93
N VAL A 145 9.60 9.53 2.01
CA VAL A 145 9.29 10.75 2.75
C VAL A 145 10.12 10.85 4.02
N ALA A 146 10.66 9.73 4.52
CA ALA A 146 11.70 9.76 5.56
C ALA A 146 12.77 10.78 5.14
N PRO A 147 13.16 11.71 6.03
CA PRO A 147 14.26 12.61 5.74
C PRO A 147 15.42 11.73 5.27
N ALA A 148 15.98 12.02 4.09
CA ALA A 148 17.28 11.48 3.75
C ALA A 148 18.12 11.71 5.00
N ALA A 149 18.54 10.63 5.65
CA ALA A 149 19.31 10.75 6.88
C ALA A 149 20.36 11.82 6.57
N ALA A 150 20.34 12.92 7.32
CA ALA A 150 21.42 13.90 7.22
C ALA A 150 22.68 13.03 7.30
N PRO A 151 23.59 13.08 6.31
CA PRO A 151 24.71 12.16 6.25
C PRO A 151 25.28 12.14 7.65
N THR A 152 25.16 10.99 8.32
CA THR A 152 25.48 10.89 9.72
C THR A 152 26.88 11.44 9.84
N ALA A 153 27.09 12.40 10.74
CA ALA A 153 28.39 13.03 10.93
C ALA A 153 29.46 12.03 11.47
N ASP A 154 29.15 10.73 11.46
CA ASP A 154 30.09 9.61 11.63
C ASP A 154 30.66 9.11 10.29
N ALA A 155 30.16 9.57 9.14
CA ALA A 155 30.95 9.64 7.93
C ALA A 155 31.92 10.83 8.05
N SER A 156 32.90 10.69 8.95
CA SER A 156 34.18 11.38 8.76
C SER A 156 34.57 11.15 7.30
N PRO A 157 34.96 12.17 6.51
CA PRO A 157 35.40 11.94 5.15
C PRO A 157 36.60 11.01 5.26
N ALA A 158 36.38 9.72 4.96
CA ALA A 158 37.46 8.78 4.79
C ALA A 158 38.39 9.43 3.78
N ALA A 159 39.64 9.60 4.17
CA ALA A 159 40.67 10.20 3.36
C ALA A 159 40.60 9.65 1.93
N PRO A 160 40.88 10.44 0.89
CA PRO A 160 40.79 9.98 -0.49
C PRO A 160 41.77 8.81 -0.68
N GLY A 161 41.22 7.60 -0.75
CA GLY A 161 41.97 6.36 -0.85
C GLY A 161 41.08 5.20 -1.28
N THR A 162 41.09 4.90 -2.59
CA THR A 162 40.89 3.55 -3.16
C THR A 162 39.66 2.75 -2.67
N GLY A 163 38.47 3.35 -2.66
CA GLY A 163 37.21 2.59 -2.54
C GLY A 163 36.85 1.90 -3.85
N LEU A 164 36.11 0.79 -3.76
CA LEU A 164 35.56 0.10 -4.93
C LEU A 164 34.52 1.01 -5.60
N THR A 165 34.48 1.06 -6.92
CA THR A 165 33.50 1.88 -7.63
C THR A 165 32.28 1.07 -8.02
N MET A 166 31.16 1.74 -8.32
CA MET A 166 30.00 1.06 -8.93
C MET A 166 30.34 0.41 -10.28
N ALA A 167 31.38 0.89 -10.98
CA ALA A 167 31.85 0.26 -12.21
C ALA A 167 32.61 -1.04 -11.95
N ASP A 168 33.26 -1.18 -10.79
CA ASP A 168 33.85 -2.44 -10.35
C ASP A 168 32.73 -3.42 -9.97
N VAL A 169 31.77 -2.98 -9.14
CA VAL A 169 30.62 -3.81 -8.74
C VAL A 169 29.83 -4.32 -9.96
N ALA A 170 29.58 -3.47 -10.96
CA ALA A 170 28.83 -3.84 -12.16
C ALA A 170 29.49 -4.95 -13.01
N GLN A 171 30.78 -5.25 -12.80
CA GLN A 171 31.45 -6.37 -13.47
C GLN A 171 31.06 -7.73 -12.87
N HIS A 172 30.58 -7.73 -11.64
CA HIS A 172 30.17 -8.92 -10.87
C HIS A 172 28.63 -9.04 -10.86
N SER A 173 28.04 -9.19 -12.05
CA SER A 173 26.59 -9.14 -12.27
C SER A 173 25.95 -10.48 -12.61
N SER A 174 26.54 -11.61 -12.21
CA SER A 174 26.06 -12.96 -12.55
C SER A 174 25.93 -13.85 -11.32
N PRO A 175 25.13 -14.93 -11.35
CA PRO A 175 25.00 -15.83 -10.20
C PRO A 175 26.33 -16.48 -9.76
N ASP A 176 27.24 -16.68 -10.70
CA ASP A 176 28.55 -17.31 -10.44
C ASP A 176 29.64 -16.28 -10.06
N ASP A 177 29.29 -15.00 -10.09
CA ASP A 177 30.16 -13.86 -9.76
C ASP A 177 29.28 -12.64 -9.44
N CYS A 178 28.85 -12.53 -8.18
CA CYS A 178 27.77 -11.66 -7.74
C CYS A 178 28.22 -10.72 -6.61
N TRP A 179 28.45 -9.46 -6.94
CA TRP A 179 28.63 -8.42 -5.93
C TRP A 179 27.41 -7.52 -5.84
N SER A 180 27.15 -6.98 -4.65
CA SER A 180 26.09 -6.00 -4.45
C SER A 180 26.49 -4.96 -3.41
N VAL A 181 25.93 -3.76 -3.51
CA VAL A 181 26.14 -2.71 -2.50
C VAL A 181 24.99 -2.66 -1.52
N VAL A 182 25.31 -2.60 -0.24
CA VAL A 182 24.36 -2.27 0.83
C VAL A 182 24.98 -1.22 1.74
N ASN A 183 24.30 -0.09 1.91
CA ASN A 183 24.73 1.02 2.78
C ASN A 183 26.16 1.53 2.51
N GLY A 184 26.57 1.56 1.23
CA GLY A 184 27.89 2.04 0.82
C GLY A 184 29.04 1.05 1.04
N VAL A 185 28.73 -0.22 1.30
CA VAL A 185 29.69 -1.32 1.41
C VAL A 185 29.39 -2.36 0.34
N VAL A 186 30.44 -2.89 -0.28
CA VAL A 186 30.38 -3.94 -1.31
C VAL A 186 30.48 -5.31 -0.64
N TYR A 187 29.58 -6.21 -1.04
CA TYR A 187 29.51 -7.58 -0.54
C TYR A 187 29.58 -8.58 -1.69
N ASP A 188 30.34 -9.67 -1.51
CA ASP A 188 30.38 -10.81 -2.43
C ASP A 188 29.37 -11.86 -1.98
N LEU A 189 28.24 -11.89 -2.67
CA LEU A 189 27.10 -12.74 -2.32
C LEU A 189 27.10 -14.07 -3.08
N THR A 190 28.13 -14.35 -3.90
CA THR A 190 28.18 -15.51 -4.80
C THR A 190 27.90 -16.82 -4.09
N ALA A 191 28.54 -17.04 -2.93
CA ALA A 191 28.35 -18.26 -2.14
C ALA A 191 27.02 -18.27 -1.36
N TRP A 192 26.44 -17.10 -1.09
CA TRP A 192 25.23 -16.95 -0.29
C TRP A 192 23.93 -17.18 -1.07
N ILE A 193 23.96 -17.04 -2.40
CA ILE A 193 22.77 -17.13 -3.27
C ILE A 193 21.94 -18.38 -2.97
N SER A 194 22.56 -19.57 -2.89
CA SER A 194 21.85 -20.84 -2.66
C SER A 194 21.38 -21.04 -1.22
N GLU A 195 21.95 -20.30 -0.27
CA GLU A 195 21.66 -20.42 1.16
C GLU A 195 20.62 -19.39 1.63
N HIS A 196 20.33 -18.38 0.80
CA HIS A 196 19.39 -17.33 1.11
C HIS A 196 17.97 -17.88 1.39
N PRO A 197 17.40 -17.68 2.61
CA PRO A 197 16.09 -18.22 2.97
C PRO A 197 14.92 -17.70 2.11
N GLY A 198 15.04 -16.50 1.53
CA GLY A 198 14.05 -15.92 0.61
C GLY A 198 14.13 -16.48 -0.82
N GLY A 199 15.03 -17.42 -1.08
CA GLY A 199 15.28 -18.04 -2.38
C GLY A 199 16.40 -17.35 -3.18
N PRO A 200 17.05 -18.09 -4.09
CA PRO A 200 18.24 -17.62 -4.82
C PRO A 200 17.93 -16.52 -5.85
N ASP A 201 16.71 -16.51 -6.41
CA ASP A 201 16.32 -15.55 -7.45
C ASP A 201 16.33 -14.10 -6.95
N VAL A 202 16.05 -13.90 -5.66
CA VAL A 202 16.04 -12.57 -5.03
C VAL A 202 17.43 -11.95 -5.04
N ILE A 203 18.46 -12.72 -4.66
CA ILE A 203 19.85 -12.26 -4.64
C ILE A 203 20.42 -12.17 -6.06
N THR A 204 20.05 -13.11 -6.93
CA THR A 204 20.46 -13.10 -8.33
C THR A 204 20.02 -11.81 -9.05
N GLY A 205 18.83 -11.29 -8.73
CA GLY A 205 18.35 -10.01 -9.25
C GLY A 205 19.10 -8.77 -8.73
N MET A 206 20.02 -8.93 -7.78
CA MET A 206 20.76 -7.87 -7.11
C MET A 206 22.26 -7.85 -7.45
N CYS A 207 22.73 -8.79 -8.28
CA CYS A 207 24.13 -8.82 -8.71
C CYS A 207 24.46 -7.61 -9.58
N GLY A 208 25.60 -6.98 -9.30
CA GLY A 208 26.14 -5.84 -10.03
C GLY A 208 25.47 -4.50 -9.74
N ILE A 209 24.57 -4.41 -8.75
CA ILE A 209 23.82 -3.19 -8.45
C ILE A 209 23.89 -2.79 -6.97
N ASP A 210 23.37 -1.60 -6.67
CA ASP A 210 23.10 -1.17 -5.30
C ASP A 210 21.75 -1.73 -4.84
N ALA A 211 21.81 -2.69 -3.91
CA ALA A 211 20.66 -3.36 -3.32
C ALA A 211 20.25 -2.77 -1.97
N THR A 212 20.80 -1.63 -1.56
CA THR A 212 20.53 -1.01 -0.25
C THR A 212 19.04 -0.90 0.02
N GLN A 213 18.25 -0.38 -0.92
CA GLN A 213 16.80 -0.24 -0.73
C GLN A 213 16.08 -1.59 -0.60
N ALA A 214 16.51 -2.60 -1.36
CA ALA A 214 15.89 -3.92 -1.33
C ALA A 214 16.22 -4.64 -0.01
N PHE A 215 17.48 -4.59 0.42
CA PHE A 215 17.91 -5.14 1.70
C PHE A 215 17.22 -4.43 2.87
N THR A 216 17.26 -3.10 2.93
CA THR A 216 16.61 -2.34 4.01
C THR A 216 15.09 -2.51 4.03
N GLY A 217 14.45 -2.61 2.86
CA GLY A 217 13.00 -2.81 2.77
C GLY A 217 12.52 -4.14 3.36
N MET A 218 13.35 -5.18 3.31
CA MET A 218 13.00 -6.52 3.81
C MET A 218 13.62 -6.84 5.18
N HIS A 219 14.85 -6.39 5.41
CA HIS A 219 15.69 -6.77 6.55
C HIS A 219 16.15 -5.60 7.43
N GLY A 220 15.71 -4.37 7.14
CA GLY A 220 16.10 -3.19 7.90
C GLY A 220 15.80 -3.35 9.40
N GLY A 221 16.83 -3.20 10.23
CA GLY A 221 16.72 -3.28 11.69
C GLY A 221 16.66 -4.71 12.25
N GLN A 222 16.88 -5.73 11.42
CA GLN A 222 17.01 -7.12 11.87
C GLN A 222 18.49 -7.45 12.12
N ALA A 223 18.81 -7.85 13.35
CA ALA A 223 20.20 -8.11 13.74
C ALA A 223 20.82 -9.35 13.05
N GLU A 224 20.03 -10.38 12.77
CA GLU A 224 20.54 -11.61 12.16
C GLU A 224 20.95 -11.42 10.68
N PRO A 225 20.11 -10.88 9.77
CA PRO A 225 20.52 -10.60 8.40
C PRO A 225 21.71 -9.64 8.29
N GLU A 226 21.78 -8.63 9.15
CA GLU A 226 22.93 -7.70 9.21
C GLU A 226 24.21 -8.43 9.59
N SER A 227 24.16 -9.35 10.57
CA SER A 227 25.30 -10.16 10.98
C SER A 227 25.74 -11.15 9.89
N VAL A 228 24.81 -11.73 9.15
CA VAL A 228 25.13 -12.65 8.05
C VAL A 228 25.79 -11.88 6.91
N LEU A 229 25.22 -10.74 6.53
CA LEU A 229 25.73 -9.89 5.44
C LEU A 229 27.17 -9.43 5.70
N ALA A 230 27.49 -9.07 6.95
CA ALA A 230 28.85 -8.68 7.35
C ALA A 230 29.92 -9.76 7.07
N GLY A 231 29.54 -11.05 7.02
CA GLY A 231 30.45 -12.14 6.68
C GLY A 231 30.92 -12.14 5.22
N PHE A 232 30.27 -11.37 4.35
CA PHE A 232 30.51 -11.32 2.90
C PHE A 232 31.15 -10.00 2.45
N GLU A 233 31.62 -9.18 3.38
CA GLU A 233 32.17 -7.85 3.08
C GLU A 233 33.45 -7.94 2.24
N VAL A 234 33.49 -7.17 1.16
CA VAL A 234 34.67 -6.97 0.32
C VAL A 234 35.37 -5.66 0.68
N GLY A 235 34.59 -4.60 0.90
CA GLY A 235 35.11 -3.29 1.31
C GLY A 235 34.18 -2.12 0.96
N PRO A 236 34.60 -0.88 1.27
CA PRO A 236 33.77 0.30 1.08
C PRO A 236 33.64 0.70 -0.40
N LEU A 237 32.47 1.24 -0.76
CA LEU A 237 32.25 1.93 -2.02
C LEU A 237 32.89 3.34 -1.96
N GLY A 238 33.61 3.73 -3.02
CA GLY A 238 34.38 4.97 -3.14
C GLY A 238 33.87 5.96 -4.18
#